data_AF-A0A392M0N5-F1
#
_entry.id   AF-A0A392M0N5-F1
#
_cell.length_a   1.000
_cell.length_b   1.000
_cell.length_c   1.000
_cell.angle_alpha   90.00
_cell.angle_beta   90.00
_cell.angle_gamma   90.00
#
_symmetry.space_group_name_H-M   'P 1'
#
loop_
_entity.id
_entity.type
_entity.pdbx_description
1 polymer ?
#
loop_
_entity_poly.entity_id
_entity_poly.type
_entity_poly.pdbx_seq_one_letter_code
_entity_poly.pdbx_strand_id
1 'polypeptide(L)'
;MWRNKSIFKEDFQHPVDPTYVILKMAKDIDMCDHTHSTGWPQHMDTIYIGWKRPLKGWIKLNCDGAYKKSVHLSGCGGPFLDFGGRWLKGYILKIGTCNALHSKMWGMFKRMKMA
;
A
#
# COMPACT_ATOMS: atom_id res chain seq x y z
N MET A 1 1.93 7.47 -5.45
CA MET A 1 2.50 6.65 -6.55
C MET A 1 1.84 7.06 -7.87
N TRP A 2 2.60 7.67 -8.79
CA TRP A 2 2.05 8.28 -10.02
C TRP A 2 1.42 7.29 -10.98
N ARG A 3 1.92 6.05 -11.03
CA ARG A 3 1.32 4.96 -11.82
C ARG A 3 -0.17 4.74 -11.52
N ASN A 4 -0.59 4.83 -10.26
CA ASN A 4 -2.01 4.67 -9.92
C ASN A 4 -2.79 5.93 -10.29
N LYS A 5 -2.19 7.12 -10.16
CA LYS A 5 -2.85 8.37 -10.54
C LYS A 5 -3.07 8.44 -12.06
N SER A 6 -2.09 8.03 -12.87
CA SER A 6 -2.23 8.01 -14.34
C SER A 6 -3.29 7.03 -14.85
N ILE A 7 -3.64 6.00 -14.07
CA ILE A 7 -4.68 5.01 -14.43
C ILE A 7 -6.06 5.45 -13.95
N PHE A 8 -6.14 6.09 -12.77
CA PHE A 8 -7.42 6.35 -12.08
C PHE A 8 -7.82 7.83 -12.03
N LYS A 9 -7.01 8.74 -12.58
CA LYS A 9 -7.30 10.18 -12.64
C LYS A 9 -7.05 10.69 -14.05
N GLU A 10 -8.13 11.08 -14.73
CA GLU A 10 -8.11 11.55 -16.12
C GLU A 10 -7.32 12.86 -16.29
N ASP A 11 -7.27 13.69 -15.24
CA ASP A 11 -6.61 14.99 -15.20
C ASP A 11 -5.15 14.93 -14.69
N PHE A 12 -4.63 13.74 -14.39
CA PHE A 12 -3.32 13.63 -13.78
C PHE A 12 -2.19 13.90 -14.79
N GLN A 13 -1.49 15.01 -14.59
CA GLN A 13 -0.27 15.34 -15.31
C GLN A 13 0.97 14.88 -14.54
N HIS A 14 1.92 14.30 -15.28
CA HIS A 14 3.23 13.96 -14.72
C HIS A 14 4.02 15.25 -14.43
N PRO A 15 4.87 15.26 -13.38
CA PRO A 15 5.76 16.38 -13.14
C PRO A 15 6.71 16.57 -14.33
N VAL A 16 7.05 17.83 -14.63
CA VAL A 16 7.98 18.20 -15.72
C VAL A 16 9.35 17.55 -15.53
N ASP A 17 9.80 17.41 -14.28
CA ASP A 17 11.01 16.66 -13.92
C ASP A 17 10.67 15.56 -12.89
N PRO A 18 10.32 14.36 -13.37
CA PRO A 18 9.98 13.23 -12.51
C PRO A 18 11.15 12.79 -11.63
N THR A 19 12.38 12.88 -12.15
CA THR A 19 13.61 12.43 -11.49
C THR A 19 13.91 13.30 -10.28
N TYR A 20 13.88 14.63 -10.46
CA TYR A 20 14.05 15.57 -9.36
C TYR A 20 13.03 15.35 -8.26
N VAL A 21 11.74 15.15 -8.61
CA VAL A 21 10.69 14.97 -7.60
C VAL A 21 10.83 13.63 -6.85
N ILE A 22 11.22 12.55 -7.54
CA ILE A 22 11.50 11.26 -6.89
C ILE A 22 12.70 11.39 -5.93
N LEU A 23 13.79 12.00 -6.40
CA LEU A 23 14.99 12.19 -5.58
C LEU A 23 14.73 13.09 -4.38
N LYS A 24 13.92 14.14 -4.55
CA LYS A 24 13.49 15.02 -3.46
C LYS A 24 12.66 14.24 -2.44
N MET A 25 11.64 13.49 -2.87
CA MET A 25 10.84 12.67 -1.95
C MET A 25 11.66 11.62 -1.21
N ALA A 26 12.62 10.98 -1.88
CA ALA A 26 13.52 10.02 -1.24
C ALA A 26 14.38 10.69 -0.17
N LYS A 27 14.96 11.86 -0.47
CA LYS A 27 15.71 12.67 0.50
C LYS A 27 14.83 13.16 1.65
N ASP A 28 13.60 13.60 1.38
CA ASP A 28 12.68 14.08 2.42
C ASP A 28 12.32 12.96 3.41
N ILE A 29 12.14 11.72 2.94
CA ILE A 29 11.91 10.55 3.80
C ILE A 29 13.14 10.24 4.65
N ASP A 30 14.33 10.23 4.04
CA ASP A 30 15.61 9.98 4.71
C ASP A 30 15.92 11.05 5.77
N MET A 31 15.67 12.32 5.46
CA MET A 31 15.83 13.43 6.40
C MET A 31 14.78 13.43 7.52
N CYS A 32 13.60 12.84 7.31
CA CYS A 32 12.56 12.77 8.33
C CYS A 32 12.99 11.91 9.54
N ASP A 33 13.79 10.87 9.31
CA ASP A 33 14.40 10.06 10.38
C ASP A 33 15.45 10.84 11.19
N HIS A 34 15.94 11.98 10.68
CA HIS A 34 17.00 12.79 11.30
C HIS A 34 16.52 14.10 11.95
N THR A 35 15.26 14.53 11.75
CA THR A 35 14.81 15.91 12.05
C THR A 35 13.74 16.02 13.14
N HIS A 36 13.59 15.03 14.02
CA HIS A 36 12.67 15.11 15.16
C HIS A 36 12.94 16.24 16.18
N SER A 37 13.89 17.17 15.94
CA SER A 37 14.36 18.11 16.97
C SER A 37 14.36 19.61 16.62
N THR A 38 13.77 20.09 15.52
CA THR A 38 13.66 21.56 15.30
C THR A 38 12.27 21.99 14.86
N GLY A 39 11.66 22.86 15.68
CA GLY A 39 10.26 23.28 15.62
C GLY A 39 9.94 24.23 14.46
N TRP A 40 9.74 23.65 13.27
CA TRP A 40 9.08 24.36 12.18
C TRP A 40 7.56 24.31 12.37
N PRO A 41 6.82 25.40 12.12
CA PRO A 41 5.37 25.38 12.17
C PRO A 41 4.85 24.46 11.05
N GLN A 42 4.45 23.26 11.43
CA GLN A 42 3.83 22.32 10.52
C GLN A 42 2.45 22.87 10.17
N HIS A 43 2.25 23.25 8.90
CA HIS A 43 0.92 23.48 8.35
C HIS A 43 0.21 22.11 8.33
N MET A 44 -0.59 21.85 9.36
CA MET A 44 -1.31 20.58 9.52
C MET A 44 -2.61 20.62 8.74
N ASP A 45 -2.56 20.22 7.49
CA ASP A 45 -3.78 19.94 6.74
C ASP A 45 -4.37 18.60 7.19
N THR A 46 -5.50 18.66 7.91
CA THR A 46 -6.24 17.46 8.29
C THR A 46 -7.07 16.99 7.10
N ILE A 47 -6.64 15.90 6.46
CA ILE A 47 -7.42 15.20 5.44
C ILE A 47 -8.15 14.00 6.05
N TYR A 48 -9.47 13.93 5.83
CA TYR A 48 -10.26 12.77 6.25
C TYR A 48 -10.06 11.61 5.25
N ILE A 49 -9.17 10.68 5.61
CA ILE A 49 -8.95 9.45 4.85
C ILE A 49 -9.90 8.37 5.39
N GLY A 50 -11.03 8.21 4.69
CA GLY A 50 -12.01 7.16 4.98
C GLY A 50 -12.00 6.05 3.94
N TRP A 51 -12.30 4.82 4.36
CA TRP A 51 -12.61 3.75 3.41
C TRP A 51 -13.89 4.10 2.65
N LYS A 52 -13.83 4.11 1.31
CA LYS A 52 -15.02 4.22 0.45
C LYS A 52 -15.45 2.83 0.00
N ARG A 53 -16.75 2.57 0.07
CA ARG A 53 -17.33 1.32 -0.42
C ARG A 53 -17.10 1.16 -1.93
N PRO A 54 -16.67 -0.02 -2.41
CA PRO A 54 -16.56 -0.29 -3.85
C PRO A 54 -17.91 -0.18 -4.56
N LEU A 55 -17.87 0.09 -5.86
CA LEU A 55 -19.07 0.05 -6.71
C LEU A 55 -19.67 -1.36 -6.76
N LYS A 56 -20.97 -1.45 -7.03
CA LYS A 56 -21.65 -2.74 -7.22
C LYS A 56 -20.95 -3.56 -8.30
N GLY A 57 -20.76 -4.86 -8.05
CA GLY A 57 -20.03 -5.77 -8.94
C GLY A 57 -18.51 -5.83 -8.70
N TRP A 58 -17.95 -4.93 -7.88
CA TRP A 58 -16.52 -4.98 -7.55
C TRP A 58 -16.27 -5.92 -6.37
N ILE A 59 -15.12 -6.60 -6.42
CA ILE A 59 -14.60 -7.41 -5.33
C ILE A 59 -13.53 -6.60 -4.60
N LYS A 60 -13.74 -6.39 -3.29
CA LYS A 60 -12.72 -5.83 -2.41
C LYS A 60 -11.73 -6.93 -2.07
N LEU A 61 -10.50 -6.70 -2.46
CA LEU A 61 -9.38 -7.58 -2.18
C LEU A 61 -8.61 -7.00 -0.99
N ASN A 62 -8.63 -7.64 0.17
CA ASN A 62 -7.79 -7.30 1.33
C ASN A 62 -6.56 -8.22 1.40
N CYS A 63 -5.45 -7.74 1.94
CA CYS A 63 -4.21 -8.52 2.11
C CYS A 63 -3.48 -7.99 3.33
N ASP A 64 -3.05 -8.92 4.17
CA ASP A 64 -2.15 -8.67 5.27
C ASP A 64 -0.93 -9.60 5.18
N GLY A 65 0.21 -9.11 5.64
CA GLY A 65 1.48 -9.84 5.64
C GLY A 65 1.93 -10.08 7.07
N ALA A 66 2.34 -11.31 7.38
CA ALA A 66 2.90 -11.69 8.66
C ALA A 66 4.37 -12.09 8.50
N TYR A 67 5.20 -11.70 9.47
CA TYR A 67 6.60 -12.13 9.58
C TYR A 67 6.90 -12.56 11.01
N LYS A 68 7.49 -13.75 11.16
CA LYS A 68 7.92 -14.31 12.45
C LYS A 68 9.44 -14.42 12.47
N LYS A 69 10.08 -13.52 13.23
CA LYS A 69 11.54 -13.40 13.33
C LYS A 69 12.21 -14.68 13.84
N SER A 70 11.62 -15.38 14.81
CA SER A 70 12.24 -16.55 15.46
C SER A 70 12.47 -17.74 14.53
N VAL A 71 11.72 -17.83 13.43
CA VAL A 71 11.83 -18.91 12.43
C VAL A 71 12.10 -18.37 11.03
N HIS A 72 12.43 -17.07 10.91
CA HIS A 72 12.63 -16.35 9.65
C HIS A 72 11.57 -16.65 8.59
N LEU A 73 10.30 -16.69 9.02
CA LEU A 73 9.19 -17.10 8.17
C LEU A 73 8.20 -15.96 7.94
N SER A 74 7.88 -15.76 6.68
CA SER A 74 6.86 -14.84 6.21
C SER A 74 5.73 -15.58 5.52
N GLY A 75 4.54 -15.03 5.69
CA GLY A 75 3.35 -15.42 4.98
C GLY A 75 2.43 -14.24 4.75
N CYS A 76 1.44 -14.42 3.91
CA CYS A 76 0.42 -13.41 3.66
C CYS A 76 -0.95 -14.08 3.54
N GLY A 77 -2.00 -13.32 3.73
CA GLY A 77 -3.35 -13.80 3.50
C GLY A 77 -4.35 -12.65 3.47
N GLY A 78 -5.59 -12.99 3.17
CA GLY A 78 -6.65 -12.00 3.24
C GLY A 78 -7.97 -12.48 2.66
N PRO A 79 -9.07 -11.79 3.00
CA PRO A 79 -10.37 -12.07 2.44
C PRO A 79 -10.60 -11.36 1.11
N PHE A 80 -11.37 -12.02 0.25
CA PHE A 80 -12.10 -11.45 -0.86
C PHE A 80 -13.49 -11.10 -0.33
N LEU A 81 -13.89 -9.85 -0.46
CA LEU A 81 -15.18 -9.35 0.01
C LEU A 81 -15.96 -8.80 -1.19
N ASP A 82 -17.28 -8.93 -1.18
CA ASP A 82 -18.12 -8.25 -2.19
C ASP A 82 -18.20 -6.73 -1.94
N PHE A 83 -18.91 -6.02 -2.82
CA PHE A 83 -19.14 -4.57 -2.67
C PHE A 83 -19.82 -4.20 -1.35
N GLY A 84 -20.62 -5.11 -0.77
CA GLY A 84 -21.29 -4.95 0.52
C GLY A 84 -20.40 -5.20 1.72
N GLY A 85 -19.20 -5.78 1.51
CA GLY A 85 -18.30 -6.23 2.57
C GLY A 85 -18.56 -7.66 3.03
N ARG A 86 -19.42 -8.42 2.34
CA ARG A 86 -19.67 -9.83 2.67
C ARG A 86 -18.48 -10.68 2.23
N TRP A 87 -18.12 -11.65 3.06
CA TRP A 87 -17.04 -12.59 2.75
C TRP A 87 -17.42 -13.48 1.56
N LEU A 88 -16.51 -13.58 0.58
CA LEU A 88 -16.65 -14.44 -0.59
C LEU A 88 -15.72 -15.65 -0.49
N LYS A 89 -14.43 -15.42 -0.26
CA LYS A 89 -13.39 -16.44 -0.07
C LYS A 89 -12.19 -15.86 0.66
N GLY A 90 -11.27 -16.71 1.11
CA GLY A 90 -10.01 -16.30 1.72
C GLY A 90 -8.82 -17.06 1.13
N TYR A 91 -7.62 -16.52 1.31
CA TYR A 91 -6.37 -17.22 0.98
C TYR A 91 -5.34 -17.01 2.08
N ILE A 92 -4.46 -18.00 2.21
CA ILE A 92 -3.27 -17.97 3.07
C ILE A 92 -2.13 -18.53 2.23
N LEU A 93 -0.97 -17.88 2.26
CA LEU A 93 0.21 -18.28 1.51
C LEU A 93 1.43 -18.20 2.41
N LYS A 94 2.19 -19.28 2.47
CA LYS A 94 3.54 -19.31 3.01
C LYS A 94 4.50 -18.80 1.92
N ILE A 95 5.18 -17.69 2.17
CA ILE A 95 6.11 -17.08 1.21
C ILE A 95 7.54 -17.61 1.42
N GLY A 96 7.89 -17.94 2.66
CA GLY A 96 9.25 -18.33 3.04
C GLY A 96 9.98 -17.17 3.71
N THR A 97 11.29 -17.03 3.48
CA THR A 97 12.09 -15.99 4.13
C THR A 97 12.06 -14.70 3.33
N CYS A 98 11.35 -13.69 3.82
CA CYS A 98 11.36 -12.34 3.27
C CYS A 98 10.95 -11.32 4.34
N ASN A 99 11.20 -10.03 4.11
CA ASN A 99 10.75 -8.97 5.02
C ASN A 99 9.24 -8.68 4.87
N ALA A 100 8.67 -7.91 5.80
CA ALA A 100 7.24 -7.60 5.82
C ALA A 100 6.75 -6.91 4.52
N LEU A 101 7.55 -6.01 3.95
CA LEU A 101 7.21 -5.31 2.70
C LEU A 101 7.10 -6.28 1.52
N HIS A 102 8.11 -7.14 1.34
CA HIS A 102 8.10 -8.18 0.31
C HIS A 102 6.96 -9.17 0.51
N SER A 103 6.69 -9.58 1.75
CA SER A 103 5.55 -10.46 2.07
C SER A 103 4.23 -9.87 1.59
N LYS A 104 4.01 -8.58 1.87
CA LYS A 104 2.81 -7.86 1.47
C LYS A 104 2.69 -7.72 -0.07
N MET A 105 3.77 -7.39 -0.77
CA MET A 105 3.78 -7.29 -2.23
C MET A 105 3.45 -8.62 -2.91
N TRP A 106 4.07 -9.72 -2.46
CA TRP A 106 3.79 -11.06 -2.94
C TRP A 106 2.34 -11.48 -2.70
N GLY A 107 1.80 -11.12 -1.52
CA GLY A 107 0.39 -11.35 -1.21
C GLY A 107 -0.55 -10.62 -2.15
N MET A 108 -0.27 -9.35 -2.48
CA MET A 108 -1.07 -8.60 -3.45
C MET A 108 -1.04 -9.24 -4.85
N PHE A 109 0.15 -9.63 -5.32
CA PHE A 109 0.31 -10.28 -6.62
C PHE A 109 -0.44 -11.61 -6.71
N LYS A 110 -0.29 -12.48 -5.71
CA LYS A 110 -0.95 -13.80 -5.68
C LYS A 110 -2.46 -13.66 -5.61
N ARG A 111 -2.95 -12.72 -4.82
CA ARG A 111 -4.37 -12.41 -4.73
C ARG A 111 -4.96 -11.92 -6.04
N MET A 112 -4.25 -11.07 -6.78
CA MET A 112 -4.69 -10.63 -8.12
C MET A 112 -4.79 -11.80 -9.10
N LYS A 113 -3.93 -12.82 -8.98
CA LYS A 113 -4.02 -14.04 -9.79
C LYS A 113 -5.17 -14.98 -9.38
N MET A 114 -5.67 -14.85 -8.16
CA MET A 114 -6.75 -15.68 -7.61
C MET A 114 -8.13 -15.01 -7.74
N ALA A 115 -8.17 -13.71 -8.06
CA ALA A 115 -9.39 -12.96 -8.31
C ALA A 115 -9.93 -13.33 -9.69
#